data_AF-A0A3C1LXY7-F1
#
_entry.id   AF-A0A3C1LXY7-F1
#
_cell.length_a   1.000
_cell.length_b   1.000
_cell.length_c   1.000
_cell.angle_alpha   90.00
_cell.angle_beta   90.00
_cell.angle_gamma   90.00
#
_symmetry.space_group_name_H-M   'P 1'
#
loop_
_entity.id
_entity.type
_entity.pdbx_description
1 polymer ?
#
loop_
_entity_poly.entity_id
_entity_poly.type
_entity_poly.pdbx_seq_one_letter_code
_entity_poly.pdbx_strand_id
1 'polypeptide(L)'
;MNAEIILIGEQMQQQQAANSYANLISEYITDFGIDHITLVLAGVSKLSLQKALQTALDRSEIIITIGGFDIEGEVFANSVIFESLDLPVRLDEKEFSRIKHMYSTFDMILPAGYEKQAMFPQQCEIFTNQIGMVSGCALNSGRQCIITLPDSPEELKKMLESYFCDFLARFTNYQIIKTTVNVSGLTDEELKASLSDLLGSKNPTVKLVQKNGDMAVELTAHAATKPLALNAVETVADEIHKRLGDSVYGIDDDTLLKAVAKQLKSKKLKLALGEAGTNGFLTKAFGKLPAVSGVLEYSVTADLDRTKTQLLNVPQNILLRCGEVSQQTAAAMASGARSRSNADIGIAVTANIQKGNEFGSYKATAFAAVCSQEYAWVRQIDLTEFGEKENIIGLVCSQLLDMLRLYLISLPELLPGYMPISQATKIILYTSNKQKNGGEHETTPQPIKAKRGGNMLRKVFFWIFISIFIISASYLGVYAFNSYKNRQLADDLNGKLSESSSMPADYPQDYLKKFASLYAENPDIKGWIS
;
A
#
# COMPACT_ATOMS: atom_id res chain seq x y z
N MET A 1 20.23 10.82 -24.95
CA MET A 1 20.53 9.40 -25.24
C MET A 1 19.21 8.66 -25.39
N ASN A 2 19.18 7.66 -26.24
CA ASN A 2 18.01 6.81 -26.47
C ASN A 2 18.22 5.47 -25.74
N ALA A 3 17.25 5.09 -24.92
CA ALA A 3 17.18 3.76 -24.34
C ALA A 3 16.03 2.97 -24.96
N GLU A 4 16.23 1.67 -25.09
CA GLU A 4 15.21 0.74 -25.56
C GLU A 4 15.08 -0.41 -24.56
N ILE A 5 13.86 -0.63 -24.09
CA ILE A 5 13.51 -1.69 -23.16
C ILE A 5 12.79 -2.78 -23.94
N ILE A 6 13.35 -3.98 -23.95
CA ILE A 6 12.80 -5.16 -24.61
C ILE A 6 12.30 -6.12 -23.52
N LEU A 7 10.99 -6.31 -23.44
CA LEU A 7 10.37 -7.25 -22.51
C LEU A 7 10.22 -8.63 -23.16
N ILE A 8 10.65 -9.68 -22.46
CA ILE A 8 10.70 -11.06 -22.94
C ILE A 8 9.89 -11.94 -21.98
N GLY A 9 9.00 -12.77 -22.52
CA GLY A 9 8.17 -13.68 -21.73
C GLY A 9 6.67 -13.54 -22.00
N GLU A 10 5.92 -14.62 -21.74
CA GLU A 10 4.48 -14.69 -21.98
C GLU A 10 3.69 -13.78 -21.04
N GLN A 11 4.09 -13.72 -19.77
CA GLN A 11 3.45 -12.88 -18.75
C GLN A 11 3.62 -11.37 -19.01
N MET A 12 4.62 -11.01 -19.82
CA MET A 12 4.95 -9.62 -20.16
C MET A 12 4.10 -9.07 -21.31
N GLN A 13 3.31 -9.90 -21.99
CA GLN A 13 2.48 -9.46 -23.11
C GLN A 13 1.25 -8.64 -22.68
N GLN A 14 0.90 -8.68 -21.39
CA GLN A 14 -0.17 -7.85 -20.85
C GLN A 14 0.29 -6.39 -20.74
N GLN A 15 -0.47 -5.47 -21.34
CA GLN A 15 -0.13 -4.04 -21.38
C GLN A 15 0.08 -3.44 -19.97
N GLN A 16 -0.69 -3.90 -18.99
CA GLN A 16 -0.55 -3.44 -17.60
C GLN A 16 0.78 -3.88 -16.97
N ALA A 17 1.21 -5.12 -17.20
CA ALA A 17 2.50 -5.61 -16.73
C ALA A 17 3.65 -4.85 -17.41
N ALA A 18 3.58 -4.68 -18.74
CA ALA A 18 4.57 -3.95 -19.51
C ALA A 18 4.77 -2.51 -19.02
N ASN A 19 3.68 -1.79 -18.75
CA ASN A 19 3.72 -0.44 -18.19
C ASN A 19 4.35 -0.41 -16.79
N SER A 20 4.12 -1.43 -15.96
CA SER A 20 4.72 -1.52 -14.63
C SER A 20 6.25 -1.59 -14.68
N TYR A 21 6.81 -2.43 -15.57
CA TYR A 21 8.27 -2.52 -15.74
C TYR A 21 8.87 -1.27 -16.36
N ALA A 22 8.19 -0.68 -17.35
CA ALA A 22 8.64 0.57 -17.95
C ALA A 22 8.67 1.70 -16.93
N ASN A 23 7.65 1.84 -16.08
CA ASN A 23 7.63 2.82 -15.00
C ASN A 23 8.77 2.59 -14.02
N LEU A 24 8.95 1.35 -13.55
CA LEU A 24 9.99 0.99 -12.61
C LEU A 24 11.38 1.35 -13.15
N ILE A 25 11.70 1.05 -14.40
CA ILE A 25 13.00 1.37 -14.99
C ILE A 25 13.15 2.85 -15.30
N SER A 26 12.09 3.51 -15.76
CA SER A 26 12.12 4.94 -16.10
C SER A 26 12.53 5.78 -14.89
N GLU A 27 12.13 5.38 -13.68
CA GLU A 27 12.58 6.02 -12.43
C GLU A 27 14.11 6.05 -12.29
N TYR A 28 14.80 4.97 -12.70
CA TYR A 28 16.27 4.90 -12.63
C TYR A 28 16.95 5.56 -13.81
N ILE A 29 16.39 5.43 -15.02
CA ILE A 29 17.00 5.90 -16.26
C ILE A 29 16.90 7.42 -16.43
N THR A 30 15.79 8.02 -15.99
CA THR A 30 15.58 9.47 -16.10
C THR A 30 16.65 10.24 -15.33
N ASP A 31 17.10 9.70 -14.21
CA ASP A 31 18.16 10.27 -13.40
C ASP A 31 19.51 10.36 -14.16
N PHE A 32 19.71 9.57 -15.23
CA PHE A 32 20.91 9.61 -16.09
C PHE A 32 20.79 10.52 -17.33
N GLY A 33 19.73 11.33 -17.44
CA GLY A 33 19.54 12.25 -18.59
C GLY A 33 19.22 11.51 -19.90
N ILE A 34 18.53 10.37 -19.78
CA ILE A 34 18.07 9.57 -20.90
C ILE A 34 16.60 9.95 -21.16
N ASP A 35 16.40 10.83 -22.14
CA ASP A 35 15.11 11.51 -22.38
C ASP A 35 14.12 10.70 -23.24
N HIS A 36 14.61 9.66 -23.93
CA HIS A 36 13.82 8.88 -24.87
C HIS A 36 13.91 7.39 -24.55
N ILE A 37 12.80 6.83 -24.09
CA ILE A 37 12.67 5.41 -23.78
C ILE A 37 11.66 4.79 -24.75
N THR A 38 12.10 3.81 -25.53
CA THR A 38 11.22 3.00 -26.37
C THR A 38 10.97 1.66 -25.70
N LEU A 39 9.70 1.23 -25.62
CA LEU A 39 9.32 -0.07 -25.07
C LEU A 39 8.92 -1.03 -26.21
N VAL A 40 9.50 -2.23 -26.20
CA VAL A 40 9.24 -3.29 -27.18
C VAL A 40 8.89 -4.59 -26.47
N LEU A 41 7.85 -5.27 -26.95
CA LEU A 41 7.46 -6.61 -26.48
C LEU A 41 7.98 -7.65 -27.47
N ALA A 42 8.99 -8.43 -27.09
CA ALA A 42 9.58 -9.47 -27.94
C ALA A 42 8.81 -10.80 -27.89
N GLY A 43 8.02 -11.03 -26.84
CA GLY A 43 7.28 -12.27 -26.63
C GLY A 43 8.19 -13.44 -26.23
N VAL A 44 7.90 -14.64 -26.73
CA VAL A 44 8.58 -15.91 -26.34
C VAL A 44 9.29 -16.61 -27.50
N SER A 45 9.47 -15.94 -28.65
CA SER A 45 10.08 -16.53 -29.83
C SER A 45 11.50 -16.01 -30.05
N LYS A 46 12.45 -16.92 -30.29
CA LYS A 46 13.85 -16.58 -30.61
C LYS A 46 13.93 -15.57 -31.75
N LEU A 47 13.21 -15.78 -32.84
CA LEU A 47 13.21 -14.89 -34.01
C LEU A 47 12.69 -13.49 -33.69
N SER A 48 11.70 -13.38 -32.79
CA SER A 48 11.12 -12.09 -32.40
C SER A 48 12.10 -11.29 -31.54
N LEU A 49 12.78 -11.95 -30.60
CA LEU A 49 13.85 -11.34 -29.81
C LEU A 49 15.02 -10.88 -30.70
N GLN A 50 15.45 -11.69 -31.67
CA GLN A 50 16.52 -11.32 -32.59
C GLN A 50 16.18 -10.07 -33.42
N LYS A 51 14.95 -9.98 -33.95
CA LYS A 51 14.47 -8.80 -34.69
C LYS A 51 14.39 -7.55 -33.82
N ALA A 52 13.87 -7.70 -32.59
CA ALA A 52 13.79 -6.60 -31.64
C ALA A 52 15.20 -6.10 -31.27
N LEU A 53 16.12 -7.02 -30.98
CA LEU A 53 17.51 -6.70 -30.67
C LEU A 53 18.19 -5.97 -31.82
N GLN A 54 18.04 -6.45 -33.07
CA GLN A 54 18.61 -5.81 -34.25
C GLN A 54 18.08 -4.38 -34.44
N THR A 55 16.78 -4.19 -34.28
CA THR A 55 16.15 -2.86 -34.38
C THR A 55 16.67 -1.91 -33.29
N ALA A 56 16.83 -2.41 -32.06
CA ALA A 56 17.35 -1.64 -30.94
C ALA A 56 18.83 -1.26 -31.13
N LEU A 57 19.63 -2.18 -31.67
CA LEU A 57 21.05 -1.95 -31.98
C LEU A 57 21.25 -0.79 -32.97
N ASP A 58 20.32 -0.58 -33.90
CA ASP A 58 20.44 0.46 -34.92
C ASP A 58 20.16 1.89 -34.40
N ARG A 59 19.37 2.06 -33.33
CA ARG A 59 18.82 3.39 -32.95
C ARG A 59 18.99 3.82 -31.49
N SER A 60 19.49 2.94 -30.63
CA SER A 60 19.52 3.15 -29.18
C SER A 60 20.92 2.95 -28.62
N GLU A 61 21.43 3.87 -27.80
CA GLU A 61 22.73 3.69 -27.13
C GLU A 61 22.65 2.72 -25.94
N ILE A 62 21.46 2.58 -25.34
CA ILE A 62 21.24 1.71 -24.18
C ILE A 62 20.12 0.73 -24.52
N ILE A 63 20.39 -0.56 -24.42
CA ILE A 63 19.41 -1.63 -24.67
C ILE A 63 19.26 -2.42 -23.38
N ILE A 64 18.03 -2.54 -22.88
CA ILE A 64 17.74 -3.26 -21.64
C ILE A 64 16.76 -4.37 -21.96
N THR A 65 17.14 -5.61 -21.69
CA THR A 65 16.26 -6.76 -21.85
C THR A 65 15.80 -7.24 -20.49
N ILE A 66 14.49 -7.40 -20.30
CA ILE A 66 13.92 -7.92 -19.06
C ILE A 66 13.26 -9.27 -19.32
N GLY A 67 13.61 -10.25 -18.49
CA GLY A 67 13.02 -11.59 -18.54
C GLY A 67 13.64 -12.50 -19.61
N GLY A 68 12.95 -13.60 -19.90
CA GLY A 68 13.44 -14.64 -20.80
C GLY A 68 14.54 -15.50 -20.18
N PHE A 69 14.49 -15.74 -18.87
CA PHE A 69 15.48 -16.57 -18.16
C PHE A 69 15.01 -18.00 -17.88
N ASP A 70 13.90 -18.41 -18.50
CA ASP A 70 13.45 -19.80 -18.48
C ASP A 70 14.39 -20.66 -19.34
N ILE A 71 15.12 -21.59 -18.70
CA ILE A 71 16.02 -22.51 -19.41
C ILE A 71 15.24 -23.59 -20.16
N GLU A 72 14.07 -23.97 -19.64
CA GLU A 72 13.24 -25.04 -20.21
C GLU A 72 12.35 -24.51 -21.34
N GLY A 73 12.13 -23.19 -21.37
CA GLY A 73 11.41 -22.48 -22.44
C GLY A 73 12.18 -22.39 -23.77
N GLU A 74 11.47 -21.98 -24.82
CA GLU A 74 12.06 -21.81 -26.16
C GLU A 74 13.10 -20.68 -26.25
N VAL A 75 13.10 -19.74 -25.29
CA VAL A 75 13.97 -18.56 -25.29
C VAL A 75 14.66 -18.40 -23.95
N PHE A 76 15.97 -18.67 -23.97
CA PHE A 76 16.89 -18.16 -22.96
C PHE A 76 17.58 -16.90 -23.50
N ALA A 77 17.17 -15.73 -22.99
CA ALA A 77 17.50 -14.41 -23.51
C ALA A 77 18.99 -14.20 -23.69
N ASN A 78 19.79 -14.51 -22.65
CA ASN A 78 21.25 -14.39 -22.70
C ASN A 78 21.85 -15.19 -23.87
N SER A 79 21.44 -16.45 -24.07
CA SER A 79 21.93 -17.26 -25.20
C SER A 79 21.58 -16.63 -26.53
N VAL A 80 20.34 -16.18 -26.73
CA VAL A 80 19.91 -15.56 -27.99
C VAL A 80 20.68 -14.26 -28.25
N ILE A 81 20.87 -13.42 -27.23
CA ILE A 81 21.60 -12.15 -27.34
C ILE A 81 23.07 -12.40 -27.70
N PHE A 82 23.75 -13.32 -27.00
CA PHE A 82 25.16 -13.60 -27.25
C PHE A 82 25.39 -14.26 -28.61
N GLU A 83 24.50 -15.18 -29.01
CA GLU A 83 24.52 -15.77 -30.37
C GLU A 83 24.30 -14.72 -31.45
N SER A 84 23.37 -13.78 -31.26
CA SER A 84 23.11 -12.70 -32.22
C SER A 84 24.25 -11.68 -32.36
N LEU A 85 25.17 -11.64 -31.39
CA LEU A 85 26.34 -10.77 -31.41
C LEU A 85 27.63 -11.53 -31.76
N ASP A 86 27.53 -12.82 -32.13
CA ASP A 86 28.67 -13.71 -32.40
C ASP A 86 29.71 -13.73 -31.26
N LEU A 87 29.25 -13.64 -30.01
CA LEU A 87 30.12 -13.61 -28.83
C LEU A 87 30.39 -15.02 -28.29
N PRO A 88 31.66 -15.44 -28.16
CA PRO A 88 31.99 -16.72 -27.54
C PRO A 88 31.68 -16.68 -26.05
N VAL A 89 30.92 -17.67 -25.57
CA VAL A 89 30.54 -17.82 -24.16
C VAL A 89 31.42 -18.86 -23.47
N ARG A 90 31.69 -18.63 -22.18
CA ARG A 90 32.40 -19.57 -21.31
C ARG A 90 31.66 -19.71 -19.99
N LEU A 91 31.87 -20.85 -19.33
CA LEU A 91 31.33 -21.06 -17.99
C LEU A 91 32.06 -20.15 -16.99
N ASP A 92 31.31 -19.34 -16.28
CA ASP A 92 31.80 -18.62 -15.10
C ASP A 92 31.68 -19.54 -13.88
N GLU A 93 32.83 -20.07 -13.43
CA GLU A 93 32.88 -21.03 -12.32
C GLU A 93 32.38 -20.45 -11.00
N LYS A 94 32.50 -19.13 -10.81
CA LYS A 94 32.06 -18.46 -9.58
C LYS A 94 30.53 -18.40 -9.53
N GLU A 95 29.88 -17.98 -10.60
CA GLU A 95 28.43 -17.99 -10.71
C GLU A 95 27.87 -19.41 -10.69
N PHE A 96 28.51 -20.36 -11.38
CA PHE A 96 28.05 -21.74 -11.35
C PHE A 96 28.15 -22.37 -9.95
N SER A 97 29.22 -22.05 -9.21
CA SER A 97 29.36 -22.46 -7.81
C SER A 97 28.30 -21.83 -6.91
N ARG A 98 27.93 -20.57 -7.16
CA ARG A 98 26.83 -19.89 -6.44
C ARG A 98 25.50 -20.60 -6.67
N ILE A 99 25.17 -20.92 -7.92
CA ILE A 99 23.95 -21.65 -8.27
C ILE A 99 23.93 -23.01 -7.56
N LYS A 100 25.01 -23.79 -7.64
CA LYS A 100 25.16 -25.08 -6.93
C LYS A 100 24.93 -24.93 -5.42
N HIS A 101 25.56 -23.93 -4.81
CA HIS A 101 25.43 -23.69 -3.37
C HIS A 101 23.99 -23.37 -2.97
N MET A 102 23.29 -22.59 -3.79
CA MET A 102 21.90 -22.23 -3.50
C MET A 102 20.96 -23.43 -3.59
N TYR A 103 21.09 -24.28 -4.61
CA TYR A 103 20.35 -25.55 -4.67
C TYR A 103 20.63 -26.44 -3.46
N SER A 104 21.91 -26.55 -3.05
CA SER A 104 22.27 -27.34 -1.86
C SER A 104 21.73 -26.75 -0.55
N THR A 105 21.55 -25.44 -0.45
CA THR A 105 21.01 -24.76 0.74
C THR A 105 19.53 -25.08 0.95
N PHE A 106 18.80 -25.37 -0.13
CA PHE A 106 17.38 -25.75 -0.10
C PHE A 106 17.16 -27.27 -0.24
N ASP A 107 18.21 -28.09 -0.09
CA ASP A 107 18.17 -29.54 -0.30
C ASP A 107 17.58 -29.97 -1.66
N MET A 108 17.79 -29.13 -2.69
CA MET A 108 17.31 -29.37 -4.05
C MET A 108 18.41 -29.96 -4.93
N ILE A 109 18.01 -30.81 -5.88
CA ILE A 109 18.91 -31.34 -6.91
C ILE A 109 19.02 -30.31 -8.04
N LEU A 110 20.25 -29.93 -8.41
CA LEU A 110 20.51 -29.07 -9.56
C LEU A 110 20.13 -29.81 -10.86
N PRO A 111 19.18 -29.31 -11.66
CA PRO A 111 18.80 -29.97 -12.91
C PRO A 111 19.92 -29.87 -13.96
N ALA A 112 19.96 -30.83 -14.87
CA ALA A 112 20.93 -30.83 -15.98
C ALA A 112 20.65 -29.66 -16.94
N GLY A 113 21.71 -29.03 -17.49
CA GLY A 113 21.59 -27.90 -18.42
C GLY A 113 21.55 -26.53 -17.74
N TYR A 114 21.42 -26.48 -16.40
CA TYR A 114 21.41 -25.22 -15.64
C TYR A 114 22.78 -24.54 -15.59
N GLU A 115 23.86 -25.22 -16.02
CA GLU A 115 25.15 -24.60 -16.31
C GLU A 115 25.02 -23.44 -17.32
N LYS A 116 24.02 -23.46 -18.20
CA LYS A 116 23.72 -22.38 -19.16
C LYS A 116 23.48 -21.03 -18.47
N GLN A 117 22.96 -21.00 -17.24
CA GLN A 117 22.76 -19.75 -16.49
C GLN A 117 24.09 -19.08 -16.09
N ALA A 118 25.18 -19.83 -16.07
CA ALA A 118 26.52 -19.33 -15.78
C ALA A 118 27.39 -19.18 -17.03
N MET A 119 26.80 -19.25 -18.23
CA MET A 119 27.53 -19.06 -19.49
C MET A 119 27.49 -17.59 -19.90
N PHE A 120 28.65 -16.91 -19.82
CA PHE A 120 28.78 -15.49 -20.15
C PHE A 120 29.96 -15.24 -21.12
N PRO A 121 29.89 -14.21 -21.97
CA PRO A 121 31.04 -13.75 -22.74
C PRO A 121 32.14 -13.21 -21.83
N GLN A 122 33.40 -13.31 -22.25
CA GLN A 122 34.53 -12.83 -21.44
C GLN A 122 34.49 -11.32 -21.15
N GLN A 123 33.90 -10.54 -22.05
CA GLN A 123 33.83 -9.07 -21.97
C GLN A 123 32.60 -8.57 -21.18
N CYS A 124 31.87 -9.49 -20.55
CA CYS A 124 30.62 -9.18 -19.87
C CYS A 124 30.85 -8.86 -18.39
N GLU A 125 30.18 -7.84 -17.88
CA GLU A 125 30.09 -7.56 -16.44
C GLU A 125 28.86 -8.28 -15.88
N ILE A 126 29.09 -9.23 -14.97
CA ILE A 126 28.00 -10.03 -14.40
C ILE A 126 27.37 -9.27 -13.23
N PHE A 127 26.04 -9.16 -13.25
CA PHE A 127 25.26 -8.57 -12.17
C PHE A 127 24.74 -9.72 -11.30
N THR A 128 25.57 -10.13 -10.32
CA THR A 128 25.27 -11.27 -9.46
C THR A 128 23.98 -11.04 -8.67
N ASN A 129 23.01 -11.93 -8.85
CA ASN A 129 21.74 -11.86 -8.14
C ASN A 129 21.88 -12.34 -6.69
N GLN A 130 21.47 -11.47 -5.76
CA GLN A 130 21.62 -11.71 -4.31
C GLN A 130 20.42 -12.43 -3.69
N ILE A 131 19.26 -12.39 -4.34
CA ILE A 131 18.00 -12.92 -3.80
C ILE A 131 17.34 -13.96 -4.72
N GLY A 132 17.93 -14.19 -5.90
CA GLY A 132 17.44 -15.13 -6.90
C GLY A 132 18.55 -15.95 -7.59
N MET A 133 18.12 -16.88 -8.42
CA MET A 133 19.00 -17.83 -9.12
C MET A 133 19.71 -17.19 -10.30
N VAL A 134 19.02 -16.30 -11.01
CA VAL A 134 19.48 -15.85 -12.31
C VAL A 134 20.18 -14.52 -12.21
N SER A 135 21.47 -14.51 -12.54
CA SER A 135 22.26 -13.29 -12.65
C SER A 135 21.99 -12.61 -13.99
N GLY A 136 21.82 -11.29 -13.94
CA GLY A 136 21.85 -10.49 -15.15
C GLY A 136 23.28 -10.16 -15.56
N CYS A 137 23.43 -9.37 -16.62
CA CYS A 137 24.74 -9.00 -17.10
C CYS A 137 24.71 -7.75 -17.97
N ALA A 138 25.87 -7.15 -18.19
CA ALA A 138 26.04 -6.01 -19.08
C ALA A 138 27.17 -6.23 -20.09
N LEU A 139 26.91 -5.88 -21.34
CA LEU A 139 27.86 -5.82 -22.42
C LEU A 139 28.09 -4.37 -22.80
N ASN A 140 29.36 -4.00 -23.02
CA ASN A 140 29.75 -2.63 -23.32
C ASN A 140 30.69 -2.60 -24.54
N SER A 141 30.33 -1.83 -25.57
CA SER A 141 31.17 -1.55 -26.75
C SER A 141 31.75 -0.13 -26.76
N GLY A 142 31.59 0.62 -25.66
CA GLY A 142 31.97 2.01 -25.48
C GLY A 142 30.84 2.97 -25.86
N ARG A 143 30.34 2.87 -27.10
CA ARG A 143 29.24 3.74 -27.60
C ARG A 143 27.85 3.20 -27.29
N GLN A 144 27.72 1.88 -27.12
CA GLN A 144 26.45 1.22 -26.88
C GLN A 144 26.60 0.16 -25.79
N CYS A 145 25.56 -0.05 -25.01
CA CYS A 145 25.51 -1.12 -24.02
C CYS A 145 24.21 -1.93 -24.09
N ILE A 146 24.32 -3.19 -23.71
CA ILE A 146 23.20 -4.13 -23.59
C ILE A 146 23.21 -4.63 -22.16
N ILE A 147 22.09 -4.50 -21.46
CA ILE A 147 21.93 -4.91 -20.07
C ILE A 147 20.79 -5.92 -20.00
N THR A 148 21.05 -7.09 -19.42
CA THR A 148 20.05 -8.15 -19.24
C THR A 148 19.68 -8.24 -17.75
N LEU A 149 18.39 -8.20 -17.44
CA LEU A 149 17.86 -8.14 -16.07
C LEU A 149 16.70 -9.13 -15.88
N PRO A 150 16.57 -9.76 -14.70
CA PRO A 150 15.51 -10.73 -14.43
C PRO A 150 14.12 -10.08 -14.47
N ASP A 151 13.09 -10.89 -14.66
CA ASP A 151 11.68 -10.49 -14.70
C ASP A 151 11.05 -10.37 -13.32
N SER A 152 11.56 -11.03 -12.27
CA SER A 152 11.05 -10.85 -10.92
C SER A 152 11.22 -9.38 -10.45
N PRO A 153 10.14 -8.66 -10.07
CA PRO A 153 10.24 -7.25 -9.69
C PRO A 153 11.18 -6.98 -8.50
N GLU A 154 11.23 -7.90 -7.53
CA GLU A 154 12.11 -7.77 -6.37
C GLU A 154 13.59 -7.93 -6.78
N GLU A 155 13.89 -8.91 -7.64
CA GLU A 155 15.24 -9.15 -8.16
C GLU A 155 15.69 -7.99 -9.05
N LEU A 156 14.82 -7.56 -9.96
CA LEU A 156 15.03 -6.42 -10.85
C LEU A 156 15.38 -5.17 -10.05
N LYS A 157 14.55 -4.80 -9.06
CA LYS A 157 14.79 -3.63 -8.21
C LYS A 157 16.15 -3.72 -7.51
N LYS A 158 16.46 -4.89 -6.92
CA LYS A 158 17.73 -5.07 -6.20
C LYS A 158 18.94 -4.93 -7.12
N MET A 159 18.84 -5.44 -8.34
CA MET A 159 19.91 -5.33 -9.34
C MET A 159 20.06 -3.93 -9.90
N LEU A 160 18.95 -3.21 -10.08
CA LEU A 160 18.98 -1.81 -10.49
C LEU A 160 19.73 -0.95 -9.45
N GLU A 161 19.40 -1.13 -8.18
CA GLU A 161 20.05 -0.43 -7.06
C GLU A 161 21.53 -0.80 -6.91
N SER A 162 21.90 -2.08 -7.12
CA SER A 162 23.24 -2.58 -6.78
C SER A 162 24.26 -2.46 -7.91
N TYR A 163 23.84 -2.50 -9.17
CA TYR A 163 24.75 -2.57 -10.32
C TYR A 163 24.41 -1.57 -11.42
N PHE A 164 23.13 -1.45 -11.78
CA PHE A 164 22.71 -0.69 -12.96
C PHE A 164 23.10 0.78 -12.88
N CYS A 165 22.88 1.43 -11.73
CA CYS A 165 23.22 2.83 -11.55
C CYS A 165 24.73 3.09 -11.69
N ASP A 166 25.55 2.26 -11.05
CA ASP A 166 27.01 2.35 -11.11
C ASP A 166 27.53 2.06 -12.54
N PHE A 167 26.88 1.16 -13.26
CA PHE A 167 27.21 0.85 -14.64
C PHE A 167 26.87 2.02 -15.57
N LEU A 168 25.63 2.56 -15.50
CA LEU A 168 25.20 3.70 -16.33
C LEU A 168 25.96 5.00 -16.03
N ALA A 169 26.43 5.18 -14.79
CA ALA A 169 27.29 6.31 -14.42
C ALA A 169 28.60 6.38 -15.22
N ARG A 170 29.03 5.27 -15.85
CA ARG A 170 30.23 5.24 -16.72
C ARG A 170 29.96 5.78 -18.12
N PHE A 171 28.70 5.81 -18.54
CA PHE A 171 28.27 6.29 -19.85
C PHE A 171 27.80 7.75 -19.81
N THR A 172 27.67 8.29 -18.61
CA THR A 172 27.34 9.70 -18.38
C THR A 172 28.57 10.41 -17.82
N ASN A 173 28.81 11.67 -18.21
CA ASN A 173 29.95 12.46 -17.70
C ASN A 173 29.72 12.99 -16.27
N TYR A 174 28.71 12.49 -15.57
CA TYR A 174 28.28 12.98 -14.26
C TYR A 174 27.91 11.82 -13.34
N GLN A 175 28.23 11.98 -12.07
CA GLN A 175 27.76 11.16 -10.97
C GLN A 175 26.41 11.69 -10.48
N ILE A 176 25.50 10.78 -10.15
CA ILE A 176 24.19 11.10 -9.60
C ILE A 176 24.16 10.71 -8.14
N ILE A 177 23.68 11.64 -7.30
CA ILE A 177 23.33 11.35 -5.92
C ILE A 177 21.87 11.71 -5.71
N LYS A 178 21.14 10.76 -5.15
CA LYS A 178 19.73 10.89 -4.80
C LYS A 178 19.59 10.80 -3.30
N THR A 179 18.92 11.77 -2.71
CA THR A 179 18.68 11.87 -1.26
C THR A 179 17.22 12.17 -1.00
N THR A 180 16.61 11.50 -0.03
CA THR A 180 15.21 11.75 0.35
C THR A 180 15.13 12.38 1.73
N VAL A 181 14.52 13.55 1.88
CA VAL A 181 14.22 14.16 3.17
C VAL A 181 12.78 13.79 3.55
N ASN A 182 12.61 12.95 4.57
CA ASN A 182 11.30 12.45 4.98
C ASN A 182 10.65 13.42 5.98
N VAL A 183 9.39 13.79 5.72
CA VAL A 183 8.66 14.84 6.46
C VAL A 183 7.33 14.30 6.97
N SER A 184 6.95 14.67 8.20
CA SER A 184 5.64 14.36 8.76
C SER A 184 4.97 15.62 9.33
N GLY A 185 3.63 15.56 9.41
CA GLY A 185 2.81 16.64 9.97
C GLY A 185 2.57 17.85 9.06
N LEU A 186 3.04 17.83 7.81
CA LEU A 186 2.79 18.89 6.82
C LEU A 186 2.00 18.35 5.62
N THR A 187 1.07 19.17 5.12
CA THR A 187 0.34 18.94 3.89
C THR A 187 1.19 19.26 2.65
N ASP A 188 0.78 18.75 1.49
CA ASP A 188 1.42 19.08 0.20
C ASP A 188 1.41 20.60 -0.08
N GLU A 189 0.32 21.30 0.28
CA GLU A 189 0.22 22.75 0.11
C GLU A 189 1.21 23.51 1.01
N GLU A 190 1.34 23.11 2.28
CA GLU A 190 2.29 23.72 3.22
C GLU A 190 3.75 23.47 2.81
N LEU A 191 4.06 22.27 2.31
CA LEU A 191 5.38 21.95 1.77
C LEU A 191 5.70 22.77 0.53
N LYS A 192 4.76 22.87 -0.42
CA LYS A 192 4.93 23.71 -1.62
C LYS A 192 5.14 25.17 -1.27
N ALA A 193 4.39 25.69 -0.30
CA ALA A 193 4.56 27.08 0.15
C ALA A 193 5.96 27.28 0.78
N SER A 194 6.38 26.37 1.65
CA SER A 194 7.64 26.47 2.41
C SER A 194 8.90 26.28 1.55
N LEU A 195 8.79 25.51 0.46
CA LEU A 195 9.91 25.12 -0.41
C LEU A 195 9.79 25.67 -1.84
N SER A 196 8.93 26.66 -2.07
CA SER A 196 8.57 27.16 -3.41
C SER A 196 9.75 27.58 -4.29
N ASP A 197 10.78 28.21 -3.72
CA ASP A 197 12.03 28.59 -4.38
C ASP A 197 12.92 27.38 -4.72
N LEU A 198 12.92 26.35 -3.87
CA LEU A 198 13.72 25.14 -4.06
C LEU A 198 13.12 24.20 -5.11
N LEU A 199 11.79 24.14 -5.23
CA LEU A 199 11.08 23.30 -6.22
C LEU A 199 11.40 23.66 -7.68
N GLY A 200 11.87 24.88 -7.95
CA GLY A 200 12.34 25.32 -9.26
C GLY A 200 13.81 25.03 -9.55
N SER A 201 14.54 24.47 -8.58
CA SER A 201 15.98 24.19 -8.74
C SER A 201 16.23 23.12 -9.79
N LYS A 202 17.23 23.35 -10.64
CA LYS A 202 17.66 22.39 -11.66
C LYS A 202 18.68 21.39 -11.14
N ASN A 203 19.49 21.77 -10.15
CA ASN A 203 20.52 20.90 -9.59
C ASN A 203 20.94 21.37 -8.17
N PRO A 204 20.60 20.62 -7.11
CA PRO A 204 19.78 19.41 -7.15
C PRO A 204 18.35 19.73 -7.63
N THR A 205 17.77 18.81 -8.40
CA THR A 205 16.33 18.83 -8.69
C THR A 205 15.60 18.48 -7.40
N VAL A 206 14.56 19.25 -7.06
CA VAL A 206 13.78 19.07 -5.83
C VAL A 206 12.35 18.68 -6.20
N LYS A 207 11.89 17.51 -5.76
CA LYS A 207 10.54 16.99 -6.03
C LYS A 207 9.84 16.62 -4.74
N LEU A 208 8.54 16.88 -4.68
CA LEU A 208 7.69 16.33 -3.63
C LEU A 208 7.16 14.97 -4.07
N VAL A 209 7.32 13.97 -3.19
CA VAL A 209 6.88 12.60 -3.42
C VAL A 209 6.14 12.08 -2.19
N GLN A 210 5.27 11.09 -2.37
CA GLN A 210 4.68 10.35 -1.25
C GLN A 210 5.47 9.06 -1.03
N LYS A 211 5.96 8.85 0.20
CA LYS A 211 6.73 7.66 0.57
C LYS A 211 6.20 7.14 1.92
N ASN A 212 5.84 5.86 1.97
CA ASN A 212 5.33 5.19 3.17
C ASN A 212 4.08 5.84 3.81
N GLY A 213 3.25 6.54 3.03
CA GLY A 213 2.06 7.24 3.52
C GLY A 213 2.33 8.65 4.05
N ASP A 214 3.58 9.10 4.09
CA ASP A 214 3.99 10.47 4.42
C ASP A 214 4.50 11.21 3.17
N MET A 215 4.64 12.53 3.27
CA MET A 215 5.29 13.35 2.26
C MET A 215 6.81 13.29 2.44
N ALA A 216 7.54 13.31 1.33
CA ALA A 216 8.99 13.40 1.34
C ALA A 216 9.47 14.35 0.24
N VAL A 217 10.66 14.91 0.44
CA VAL A 217 11.34 15.78 -0.52
C VAL A 217 12.51 15.02 -1.11
N GLU A 218 12.41 14.69 -2.39
CA GLU A 218 13.45 14.00 -3.14
C GLU A 218 14.40 15.01 -3.78
N LEU A 219 15.69 14.85 -3.53
CA LEU A 219 16.79 15.65 -4.04
C LEU A 219 17.64 14.80 -4.97
N THR A 220 17.75 15.20 -6.23
CA THR A 220 18.63 14.53 -7.20
C THR A 220 19.68 15.52 -7.70
N ALA A 221 20.94 15.29 -7.37
CA ALA A 221 22.07 16.09 -7.85
C ALA A 221 22.87 15.37 -8.93
N HIS A 222 23.30 16.13 -9.93
CA HIS A 222 24.23 15.73 -10.98
C HIS A 222 25.53 16.51 -10.85
N ALA A 223 26.68 15.85 -10.77
CA ALA A 223 27.96 16.56 -10.77
C ALA A 223 29.09 15.73 -11.40
N ALA A 224 30.19 16.36 -11.80
CA ALA A 224 31.33 15.65 -12.40
C ALA A 224 31.96 14.60 -11.47
N THR A 225 31.79 14.75 -10.15
CA THR A 225 32.30 13.81 -9.16
C THR A 225 31.29 13.56 -8.06
N LYS A 226 31.36 12.37 -7.44
CA LYS A 226 30.49 11.97 -6.33
C LYS A 226 30.53 12.95 -5.15
N PRO A 227 31.70 13.46 -4.69
CA PRO A 227 31.74 14.44 -3.60
C PRO A 227 31.03 15.75 -3.92
N LEU A 228 31.10 16.23 -5.17
CA LEU A 228 30.39 17.44 -5.58
C LEU A 228 28.87 17.25 -5.61
N ALA A 229 28.40 16.10 -6.10
CA ALA A 229 26.98 15.76 -6.09
C ALA A 229 26.45 15.62 -4.66
N LEU A 230 27.23 14.97 -3.78
CA LEU A 230 26.89 14.81 -2.37
C LEU A 230 26.79 16.16 -1.65
N ASN A 231 27.77 17.05 -1.85
CA ASN A 231 27.74 18.38 -1.23
C ASN A 231 26.52 19.22 -1.69
N ALA A 232 26.13 19.08 -2.96
CA ALA A 232 24.96 19.77 -3.51
C ALA A 232 23.65 19.30 -2.86
N VAL A 233 23.45 17.99 -2.68
CA VAL A 233 22.26 17.49 -1.96
C VAL A 233 22.30 17.84 -0.47
N GLU A 234 23.46 17.73 0.19
CA GLU A 234 23.61 18.04 1.62
C GLU A 234 23.27 19.50 1.92
N THR A 235 23.76 20.43 1.08
CA THR A 235 23.49 21.86 1.24
C THR A 235 22.00 22.18 1.17
N VAL A 236 21.28 21.56 0.22
CA VAL A 236 19.83 21.78 0.06
C VAL A 236 19.03 21.02 1.12
N ALA A 237 19.46 19.82 1.52
CA ALA A 237 18.86 19.08 2.61
C ALA A 237 18.94 19.84 3.94
N ASP A 238 20.09 20.45 4.24
CA ASP A 238 20.27 21.29 5.42
C ASP A 238 19.36 22.52 5.39
N GLU A 239 19.19 23.14 4.23
CA GLU A 239 18.28 24.27 4.05
C GLU A 239 16.81 23.86 4.26
N ILE A 240 16.40 22.71 3.71
CA ILE A 240 15.07 22.13 3.95
C ILE A 240 14.89 21.86 5.44
N HIS A 241 15.88 21.28 6.10
CA HIS A 241 15.82 21.00 7.54
C HIS A 241 15.68 22.28 8.37
N LYS A 242 16.40 23.36 8.03
CA LYS A 242 16.26 24.67 8.71
C LYS A 242 14.86 25.26 8.55
N ARG A 243 14.23 25.09 7.40
CA ARG A 243 12.90 25.66 7.10
C ARG A 243 11.76 24.85 7.71
N LEU A 244 11.86 23.53 7.66
CA LEU A 244 10.81 22.62 8.10
C LEU A 244 10.98 22.17 9.57
N GLY A 245 12.18 22.34 10.14
CA GLY A 245 12.48 22.05 11.54
C GLY A 245 12.08 20.63 11.95
N ASP A 246 11.30 20.55 13.03
CA ASP A 246 10.84 19.29 13.62
C ASP A 246 9.89 18.49 12.72
N SER A 247 9.40 19.03 11.61
CA SER A 247 8.64 18.23 10.64
C SER A 247 9.52 17.21 9.92
N VAL A 248 10.84 17.45 9.81
CA VAL A 248 11.78 16.48 9.23
C VAL A 248 12.10 15.41 10.27
N TYR A 249 11.79 14.16 9.95
CA TYR A 249 12.06 13.04 10.86
C TYR A 249 13.25 12.18 10.45
N GLY A 250 13.73 12.30 9.22
CA GLY A 250 14.94 11.59 8.78
C GLY A 250 15.30 11.79 7.32
N ILE A 251 16.43 11.22 6.93
CA ILE A 251 16.99 11.29 5.58
C ILE A 251 17.19 9.86 5.05
N ASP A 252 16.88 9.66 3.77
CA ASP A 252 16.89 8.43 2.99
C ASP A 252 15.98 7.32 3.53
N ASP A 253 16.56 6.36 4.26
CA ASP A 253 15.93 5.12 4.68
C ASP A 253 15.47 5.12 6.13
N ASP A 254 15.42 6.31 6.75
CA ASP A 254 14.80 6.47 8.04
C ASP A 254 13.28 6.43 7.88
N THR A 255 12.64 5.44 8.49
CA THR A 255 11.18 5.41 8.63
C THR A 255 10.81 6.09 9.93
N LEU A 256 9.58 6.61 10.03
CA LEU A 256 9.13 7.24 11.26
C LEU A 256 9.28 6.32 12.49
N LEU A 257 9.01 5.01 12.30
CA LEU A 257 9.25 4.00 13.32
C LEU A 257 10.74 3.85 13.71
N LYS A 258 11.65 3.87 12.74
CA LYS A 258 13.11 3.81 13.01
C LYS A 258 13.59 5.06 13.75
N ALA A 259 13.11 6.24 13.35
CA ALA A 259 13.41 7.50 14.02
C ALA A 259 12.95 7.47 15.48
N VAL A 260 11.70 7.05 15.74
CA VAL A 260 11.16 6.84 17.09
C VAL A 260 11.99 5.83 17.89
N ALA A 261 12.29 4.67 17.30
CA ALA A 261 13.08 3.62 17.93
C ALA A 261 14.45 4.11 18.38
N LYS A 262 15.14 4.85 17.51
CA LYS A 262 16.45 5.44 17.79
C LYS A 262 16.37 6.43 18.94
N GLN A 263 15.34 7.28 18.97
CA GLN A 263 15.14 8.25 20.05
C GLN A 263 14.86 7.54 21.39
N LEU A 264 13.92 6.58 21.42
CA LEU A 264 13.62 5.79 22.63
C LEU A 264 14.89 5.12 23.18
N LYS A 265 15.67 4.47 22.32
CA LYS A 265 16.91 3.79 22.71
C LYS A 265 17.96 4.77 23.23
N SER A 266 18.15 5.91 22.56
CA SER A 266 19.11 6.94 22.98
C SER A 266 18.77 7.53 24.35
N LYS A 267 17.47 7.69 24.64
CA LYS A 267 16.95 8.20 25.92
C LYS A 267 16.73 7.10 26.96
N LYS A 268 16.99 5.82 26.61
CA LYS A 268 16.76 4.63 27.44
C LYS A 268 15.31 4.52 27.96
N LEU A 269 14.35 4.93 27.15
CA LEU A 269 12.92 4.89 27.47
C LEU A 269 12.28 3.61 26.93
N LYS A 270 11.42 3.03 27.76
CA LYS A 270 10.60 1.86 27.44
C LYS A 270 9.21 2.28 26.98
N LEU A 271 8.65 1.50 26.06
CA LEU A 271 7.37 1.75 25.41
C LEU A 271 6.40 0.59 25.67
N ALA A 272 5.12 0.93 25.83
CA ALA A 272 4.01 -0.01 25.82
C ALA A 272 2.93 0.43 24.84
N LEU A 273 2.30 -0.53 24.17
CA LEU A 273 1.34 -0.30 23.09
C LEU A 273 -0.02 -0.97 23.37
N GLY A 274 -1.10 -0.24 23.16
CA GLY A 274 -2.45 -0.79 23.04
C GLY A 274 -3.08 -0.38 21.71
N GLU A 275 -3.43 -1.34 20.85
CA GLU A 275 -4.00 -1.04 19.54
C GLU A 275 -5.36 -1.72 19.33
N ALA A 276 -6.31 -1.01 18.74
CA ALA A 276 -7.62 -1.54 18.35
C ALA A 276 -8.01 -0.97 16.98
N GLY A 277 -8.50 -1.82 16.08
CA GLY A 277 -8.88 -1.43 14.72
C GLY A 277 -7.72 -1.35 13.71
N THR A 278 -6.49 -1.62 14.12
CA THR A 278 -5.29 -1.66 13.26
C THR A 278 -4.80 -3.08 12.95
N ASN A 279 -5.48 -4.12 13.45
CA ASN A 279 -5.16 -5.54 13.20
C ASN A 279 -3.71 -5.94 13.54
N GLY A 280 -3.12 -5.39 14.61
CA GLY A 280 -1.77 -5.78 15.00
C GLY A 280 -0.66 -5.04 14.23
N PHE A 281 -1.01 -4.03 13.41
CA PHE A 281 -0.07 -3.39 12.48
C PHE A 281 1.17 -2.84 13.20
N LEU A 282 0.98 -2.09 14.29
CA LEU A 282 2.10 -1.51 15.02
C LEU A 282 2.89 -2.60 15.73
N THR A 283 2.23 -3.57 16.37
CA THR A 283 2.93 -4.70 17.01
C THR A 283 3.85 -5.42 16.02
N LYS A 284 3.35 -5.72 14.82
CA LYS A 284 4.13 -6.35 13.76
C LYS A 284 5.26 -5.44 13.26
N ALA A 285 5.00 -4.16 13.11
CA ALA A 285 5.99 -3.19 12.65
C ALA A 285 7.16 -3.05 13.63
N PHE A 286 6.87 -2.91 14.94
CA PHE A 286 7.88 -2.95 15.99
C PHE A 286 8.62 -4.30 15.98
N GLY A 287 7.90 -5.43 15.95
CA GLY A 287 8.53 -6.77 15.98
C GLY A 287 9.51 -7.04 14.82
N LYS A 288 9.35 -6.38 13.67
CA LYS A 288 10.24 -6.53 12.50
C LYS A 288 11.55 -5.73 12.60
N LEU A 289 11.65 -4.76 13.51
CA LEU A 289 12.78 -3.84 13.54
C LEU A 289 13.78 -4.26 14.64
N PRO A 290 14.97 -4.79 14.31
CA PRO A 290 15.94 -5.21 15.33
C PRO A 290 16.33 -4.07 16.29
N ALA A 291 16.28 -2.82 15.81
CA ALA A 291 16.61 -1.63 16.59
C ALA A 291 15.65 -1.36 17.77
N VAL A 292 14.43 -1.92 17.79
CA VAL A 292 13.48 -1.81 18.92
C VAL A 292 13.54 -2.99 19.89
N SER A 293 14.47 -3.93 19.70
CA SER A 293 14.66 -5.02 20.65
C SER A 293 14.95 -4.45 22.05
N GLY A 294 14.12 -4.81 23.02
CA GLY A 294 14.18 -4.28 24.40
C GLY A 294 13.59 -2.89 24.61
N VAL A 295 12.95 -2.29 23.60
CA VAL A 295 12.26 -0.99 23.72
C VAL A 295 10.75 -1.19 23.97
N LEU A 296 10.11 -2.07 23.20
CA LEU A 296 8.69 -2.38 23.37
C LEU A 296 8.52 -3.51 24.40
N GLU A 297 8.08 -3.16 25.61
CA GLU A 297 7.92 -4.09 26.74
C GLU A 297 6.58 -4.82 26.73
N TYR A 298 5.56 -4.20 26.13
CA TYR A 298 4.21 -4.71 26.18
C TYR A 298 3.41 -4.23 24.97
N SER A 299 2.68 -5.16 24.36
CA SER A 299 1.75 -4.83 23.28
C SER A 299 0.47 -5.64 23.39
N VAL A 300 -0.67 -5.00 23.14
CA VAL A 300 -1.99 -5.66 23.13
C VAL A 300 -2.80 -5.19 21.94
N THR A 301 -3.27 -6.14 21.14
CA THR A 301 -4.37 -5.91 20.18
C THR A 301 -5.71 -6.11 20.90
N ALA A 302 -6.45 -5.03 21.13
CA ALA A 302 -7.63 -4.97 22.00
C ALA A 302 -8.92 -4.60 21.23
N ASP A 303 -9.25 -5.34 20.18
CA ASP A 303 -10.45 -5.07 19.38
C ASP A 303 -11.75 -5.24 20.20
N LEU A 304 -11.81 -6.23 21.09
CA LEU A 304 -12.97 -6.45 21.95
C LEU A 304 -12.91 -5.62 23.25
N ASP A 305 -14.05 -5.11 23.69
CA ASP A 305 -14.17 -4.37 24.95
C ASP A 305 -13.71 -5.14 26.19
N ARG A 306 -13.96 -6.46 26.23
CA ARG A 306 -13.41 -7.31 27.29
C ARG A 306 -11.88 -7.29 27.31
N THR A 307 -11.23 -7.21 26.16
CA THR A 307 -9.77 -7.16 26.05
C THR A 307 -9.26 -5.80 26.52
N LYS A 308 -9.93 -4.71 26.12
CA LYS A 308 -9.63 -3.34 26.59
C LYS A 308 -9.69 -3.26 28.13
N THR A 309 -10.73 -3.83 28.73
CA THR A 309 -10.89 -3.82 30.20
C THR A 309 -9.90 -4.74 30.91
N GLN A 310 -9.76 -6.00 30.48
CA GLN A 310 -8.95 -7.00 31.18
C GLN A 310 -7.45 -6.81 31.03
N LEU A 311 -6.98 -6.47 29.82
CA LEU A 311 -5.54 -6.38 29.53
C LEU A 311 -5.03 -4.95 29.62
N LEU A 312 -5.83 -3.96 29.22
CA LEU A 312 -5.44 -2.55 29.23
C LEU A 312 -6.06 -1.75 30.38
N ASN A 313 -6.74 -2.38 31.34
CA ASN A 313 -7.36 -1.70 32.49
C ASN A 313 -8.28 -0.52 32.11
N VAL A 314 -8.86 -0.53 30.90
CA VAL A 314 -9.79 0.51 30.50
C VAL A 314 -11.03 0.41 31.39
N PRO A 315 -11.43 1.46 32.11
CA PRO A 315 -12.63 1.43 32.93
C PRO A 315 -13.89 1.17 32.08
N GLN A 316 -14.72 0.21 32.51
CA GLN A 316 -15.93 -0.16 31.77
C GLN A 316 -16.91 1.02 31.58
N ASN A 317 -16.94 1.95 32.53
CA ASN A 317 -17.76 3.16 32.42
C ASN A 317 -17.32 4.11 31.29
N ILE A 318 -16.03 4.13 30.92
CA ILE A 318 -15.54 4.89 29.76
C ILE A 318 -16.07 4.26 28.47
N LEU A 319 -15.95 2.95 28.31
CA LEU A 319 -16.46 2.24 27.13
C LEU A 319 -17.98 2.44 26.97
N LEU A 320 -18.74 2.30 28.07
CA LEU A 320 -20.20 2.45 28.04
C LEU A 320 -20.67 3.89 27.74
N ARG A 321 -19.94 4.92 28.15
CA ARG A 321 -20.38 6.32 28.06
C ARG A 321 -19.74 7.11 26.93
N CYS A 322 -18.49 6.83 26.61
CA CYS A 322 -17.71 7.52 25.58
C CYS A 322 -17.58 6.68 24.30
N GLY A 323 -17.76 5.36 24.38
CA GLY A 323 -17.62 4.44 23.26
C GLY A 323 -16.19 3.93 23.04
N GLU A 324 -16.07 2.84 22.29
CA GLU A 324 -14.80 2.14 22.04
C GLU A 324 -13.78 2.99 21.26
N VAL A 325 -14.27 3.88 20.39
CA VAL A 325 -13.46 4.78 19.58
C VAL A 325 -13.72 6.21 20.04
N SER A 326 -12.98 6.62 21.07
CA SER A 326 -13.08 7.95 21.67
C SER A 326 -11.74 8.40 22.24
N GLN A 327 -11.62 9.70 22.49
CA GLN A 327 -10.46 10.30 23.13
C GLN A 327 -10.15 9.66 24.49
N GLN A 328 -11.20 9.43 25.31
CA GLN A 328 -11.08 8.85 26.64
C GLN A 328 -10.62 7.39 26.57
N THR A 329 -11.14 6.62 25.62
CA THR A 329 -10.73 5.23 25.43
C THR A 329 -9.27 5.15 24.98
N ALA A 330 -8.83 6.00 24.04
CA ALA A 330 -7.43 6.05 23.61
C ALA A 330 -6.49 6.38 24.79
N ALA A 331 -6.82 7.40 25.59
CA ALA A 331 -6.03 7.77 26.77
C ALA A 331 -5.96 6.63 27.81
N ALA A 332 -7.10 5.99 28.10
CA ALA A 332 -7.19 4.89 29.04
C ALA A 332 -6.40 3.67 28.55
N MET A 333 -6.46 3.35 27.24
CA MET A 333 -5.68 2.27 26.64
C MET A 333 -4.18 2.53 26.76
N ALA A 334 -3.71 3.75 26.43
CA ALA A 334 -2.29 4.11 26.52
C ALA A 334 -1.78 4.06 27.97
N SER A 335 -2.52 4.68 28.90
CA SER A 335 -2.19 4.62 30.34
C SER A 335 -2.18 3.18 30.86
N GLY A 336 -3.15 2.38 30.41
CA GLY A 336 -3.29 0.96 30.70
C GLY A 336 -2.07 0.14 30.31
N ALA A 337 -1.70 0.20 29.04
CA ALA A 337 -0.53 -0.50 28.49
C ALA A 337 0.75 -0.16 29.28
N ARG A 338 0.96 1.15 29.55
CA ARG A 338 2.08 1.64 30.35
C ARG A 338 2.09 1.05 31.75
N SER A 339 0.96 1.16 32.47
CA SER A 339 0.84 0.69 33.85
C SER A 339 1.05 -0.83 34.00
N ARG A 340 0.68 -1.62 33.00
CA ARG A 340 0.80 -3.07 33.00
C ARG A 340 2.23 -3.57 32.88
N SER A 341 3.09 -2.77 32.25
CA SER A 341 4.47 -3.12 31.92
C SER A 341 5.51 -2.32 32.69
N ASN A 342 5.07 -1.30 33.44
CA ASN A 342 5.95 -0.28 34.02
C ASN A 342 6.85 0.40 32.98
N ALA A 343 6.40 0.49 31.73
CA ALA A 343 7.08 1.27 30.70
C ALA A 343 7.04 2.77 31.03
N ASP A 344 8.00 3.53 30.52
CA ASP A 344 8.04 4.98 30.70
C ASP A 344 6.91 5.67 29.93
N ILE A 345 6.59 5.13 28.74
CA ILE A 345 5.62 5.70 27.81
C ILE A 345 4.60 4.63 27.41
N GLY A 346 3.33 5.01 27.45
CA GLY A 346 2.24 4.26 26.82
C GLY A 346 1.76 4.95 25.56
N ILE A 347 1.57 4.20 24.50
CA ILE A 347 0.89 4.67 23.30
C ILE A 347 -0.35 3.82 23.02
N ALA A 348 -1.36 4.43 22.42
CA ALA A 348 -2.50 3.68 21.96
C ALA A 348 -3.15 4.28 20.72
N VAL A 349 -3.80 3.39 19.98
CA VAL A 349 -4.70 3.72 18.88
C VAL A 349 -6.00 2.96 19.06
N THR A 350 -7.12 3.64 18.86
CA THR A 350 -8.43 3.01 18.68
C THR A 350 -9.06 3.55 17.41
N ALA A 351 -9.41 2.66 16.49
CA ALA A 351 -9.93 3.01 15.17
C ALA A 351 -11.15 2.15 14.83
N ASN A 352 -12.12 2.76 14.14
CA ASN A 352 -13.22 2.05 13.51
C ASN A 352 -13.20 2.42 12.02
N ILE A 353 -12.89 1.44 11.17
CA ILE A 353 -12.75 1.60 9.72
C ILE A 353 -13.83 0.73 9.07
N GLN A 354 -14.85 1.37 8.51
CA GLN A 354 -16.01 0.71 7.92
C GLN A 354 -16.04 0.97 6.42
N LYS A 355 -16.46 -0.04 5.65
CA LYS A 355 -16.75 0.15 4.23
C LYS A 355 -17.90 1.16 4.12
N GLY A 356 -17.65 2.23 3.38
CA GLY A 356 -18.58 3.31 3.10
C GLY A 356 -19.56 2.92 2.00
N ASN A 357 -19.61 3.72 0.93
CA ASN A 357 -20.56 3.52 -0.16
C ASN A 357 -20.18 2.35 -1.10
N GLU A 358 -21.11 1.99 -2.00
CA GLU A 358 -20.92 0.91 -3.00
C GLU A 358 -19.71 1.13 -3.92
N PHE A 359 -19.17 2.36 -3.98
CA PHE A 359 -17.99 2.74 -4.74
C PHE A 359 -16.65 2.42 -4.04
N GLY A 360 -16.67 1.79 -2.86
CA GLY A 360 -15.47 1.28 -2.20
C GLY A 360 -14.72 2.28 -1.30
N SER A 361 -15.27 3.48 -1.07
CA SER A 361 -14.74 4.41 -0.07
C SER A 361 -14.87 3.83 1.34
N TYR A 362 -13.95 4.18 2.25
CA TYR A 362 -14.04 3.80 3.67
C TYR A 362 -14.36 5.02 4.52
N LYS A 363 -15.24 4.83 5.51
CA LYS A 363 -15.48 5.81 6.56
C LYS A 363 -14.73 5.38 7.81
N ALA A 364 -13.85 6.24 8.31
CA ALA A 364 -13.00 5.91 9.43
C ALA A 364 -13.04 6.99 10.51
N THR A 365 -13.01 6.55 11.76
CA THR A 365 -12.73 7.42 12.91
C THR A 365 -11.63 6.76 13.72
N ALA A 366 -10.62 7.53 14.07
CA ALA A 366 -9.53 7.03 14.90
C ALA A 366 -9.08 8.10 15.91
N PHE A 367 -8.64 7.62 17.07
CA PHE A 367 -7.99 8.41 18.10
C PHE A 367 -6.65 7.79 18.45
N ALA A 368 -5.64 8.62 18.57
CA ALA A 368 -4.28 8.26 18.95
C ALA A 368 -3.93 8.94 20.27
N ALA A 369 -3.21 8.24 21.15
CA ALA A 369 -2.78 8.76 22.44
C ALA A 369 -1.32 8.41 22.72
N VAL A 370 -0.59 9.37 23.30
CA VAL A 370 0.74 9.20 23.92
C VAL A 370 0.61 9.59 25.38
N CYS A 371 1.13 8.77 26.29
CA CYS A 371 0.88 8.90 27.72
C CYS A 371 2.18 8.67 28.52
N SER A 372 2.46 9.58 29.45
CA SER A 372 3.51 9.47 30.46
C SER A 372 2.92 9.04 31.80
N GLN A 373 3.64 9.26 32.91
CA GLN A 373 3.08 9.01 34.24
C GLN A 373 1.98 9.97 34.67
N GLU A 374 2.04 11.20 34.21
CA GLU A 374 1.20 12.28 34.72
C GLU A 374 0.28 12.84 33.64
N TYR A 375 0.73 12.81 32.39
CA TYR A 375 0.08 13.50 31.28
C TYR A 375 -0.25 12.55 30.13
N ALA A 376 -1.33 12.86 29.43
CA ALA A 376 -1.70 12.24 28.18
C ALA A 376 -1.88 13.32 27.10
N TRP A 377 -1.44 13.00 25.89
CA TRP A 377 -1.72 13.75 24.69
C TRP A 377 -2.56 12.88 23.77
N VAL A 378 -3.73 13.38 23.41
CA VAL A 378 -4.69 12.63 22.60
C VAL A 378 -5.09 13.48 21.42
N ARG A 379 -5.10 12.89 20.23
CA ARG A 379 -5.57 13.52 19.01
C ARG A 379 -6.62 12.64 18.33
N GLN A 380 -7.65 13.29 17.80
CA GLN A 380 -8.47 12.69 16.77
C GLN A 380 -7.66 12.70 15.47
N ILE A 381 -7.64 11.59 14.76
CA ILE A 381 -6.98 11.51 13.45
C ILE A 381 -8.02 11.86 12.39
N ASP A 382 -7.73 12.89 11.61
CA ASP A 382 -8.58 13.31 10.50
C ASP A 382 -8.36 12.37 9.31
N LEU A 383 -9.38 11.58 9.04
CA LEU A 383 -9.40 10.58 7.97
C LEU A 383 -10.45 11.00 6.94
N THR A 384 -10.11 11.96 6.08
CA THR A 384 -10.96 12.38 4.96
C THR A 384 -10.89 11.33 3.85
N GLU A 385 -11.88 10.44 3.76
CA GLU A 385 -12.14 9.46 2.67
C GLU A 385 -10.90 9.04 1.84
N PHE A 386 -9.94 8.35 2.47
CA PHE A 386 -8.73 7.91 1.78
C PHE A 386 -8.75 6.41 1.49
N GLY A 387 -8.71 6.04 0.21
CA GLY A 387 -8.15 4.78 -0.30
C GLY A 387 -8.66 3.48 0.33
N GLU A 388 -7.86 2.42 0.17
CA GLU A 388 -8.11 1.10 0.74
C GLU A 388 -7.88 1.09 2.26
N LYS A 389 -8.46 0.10 2.94
CA LYS A 389 -8.40 -0.04 4.41
C LYS A 389 -6.97 -0.04 4.94
N GLU A 390 -6.06 -0.70 4.24
CA GLU A 390 -4.65 -0.82 4.59
C GLU A 390 -3.94 0.55 4.60
N ASN A 391 -4.28 1.44 3.67
CA ASN A 391 -3.71 2.79 3.61
C ASN A 391 -4.19 3.64 4.79
N ILE A 392 -5.47 3.51 5.16
CA ILE A 392 -6.02 4.19 6.35
C ILE A 392 -5.30 3.71 7.61
N ILE A 393 -5.11 2.40 7.77
CA ILE A 393 -4.37 1.84 8.92
C ILE A 393 -2.95 2.40 8.95
N GLY A 394 -2.26 2.41 7.80
CA GLY A 394 -0.91 2.97 7.67
C GLY A 394 -0.84 4.43 8.11
N LEU A 395 -1.77 5.27 7.65
CA LEU A 395 -1.85 6.69 8.00
C LEU A 395 -2.09 6.90 9.50
N VAL A 396 -3.06 6.18 10.09
CA VAL A 396 -3.35 6.29 11.54
C VAL A 396 -2.12 5.89 12.37
N CYS A 397 -1.43 4.83 11.95
CA CYS A 397 -0.22 4.37 12.63
C CYS A 397 0.94 5.37 12.48
N SER A 398 1.10 5.96 11.29
CA SER A 398 2.10 7.02 11.06
C SER A 398 1.86 8.22 11.99
N GLN A 399 0.61 8.70 12.06
CA GLN A 399 0.24 9.82 12.92
C GLN A 399 0.52 9.56 14.41
N LEU A 400 0.26 8.35 14.92
CA LEU A 400 0.61 8.00 16.29
C LEU A 400 2.13 7.97 16.51
N LEU A 401 2.90 7.46 15.55
CA LEU A 401 4.36 7.45 15.64
C LEU A 401 4.93 8.86 15.59
N ASP A 402 4.35 9.77 14.81
CA ASP A 402 4.77 11.18 14.77
C ASP A 402 4.47 11.89 16.09
N MET A 403 3.28 11.66 16.68
CA MET A 403 2.98 12.14 18.02
C MET A 403 4.02 11.66 19.05
N LEU A 404 4.41 10.39 18.99
CA LEU A 404 5.43 9.85 19.87
C LEU A 404 6.80 10.48 19.61
N ARG A 405 7.17 10.70 18.36
CA ARG A 405 8.42 11.37 17.98
C ARG A 405 8.48 12.80 18.53
N LEU A 406 7.42 13.60 18.31
CA LEU A 406 7.33 14.97 18.81
C LEU A 406 7.37 15.02 20.35
N TYR A 407 6.71 14.06 21.01
CA TYR A 407 6.82 13.90 22.46
C TYR A 407 8.27 13.67 22.89
N LEU A 408 8.98 12.77 22.22
CA LEU A 408 10.36 12.44 22.55
C LEU A 408 11.32 13.62 22.30
N ILE A 409 11.06 14.44 21.27
CA ILE A 409 11.84 15.66 20.99
C ILE A 409 11.64 16.71 22.09
N SER A 410 10.39 16.94 22.50
CA SER A 410 10.03 18.00 23.44
C SER A 410 10.46 17.78 24.89
N LEU A 411 10.77 16.54 25.32
CA LEU A 411 11.17 16.27 26.70
C LEU A 411 12.36 17.13 27.18
N PRO A 412 12.26 17.81 28.34
CA PRO A 412 11.23 17.65 29.40
C PRO A 412 10.00 18.56 29.27
N GLU A 413 9.93 19.40 28.24
CA GLU A 413 8.80 20.31 28.01
C GLU A 413 7.58 19.56 27.48
N LEU A 414 6.39 20.01 27.87
CA LEU A 414 5.14 19.45 27.38
C LEU A 414 4.66 20.25 26.18
N LEU A 415 4.34 19.56 25.09
CA LEU A 415 3.73 20.21 23.92
C LEU A 415 2.33 20.75 24.26
N PRO A 416 1.86 21.76 23.50
CA PRO A 416 0.46 22.18 23.56
C PRO A 416 -0.50 21.01 23.30
N GLY A 417 -1.51 20.86 24.16
CA GLY A 417 -2.54 19.81 24.07
C GLY A 417 -2.35 18.61 24.99
N TYR A 418 -1.24 18.55 25.75
CA TYR A 418 -1.10 17.62 26.87
C TYR A 418 -2.06 18.01 28.00
N MET A 419 -2.65 17.00 28.63
CA MET A 419 -3.54 17.18 29.79
C MET A 419 -3.27 16.10 30.84
N PRO A 420 -3.54 16.36 32.13
CA PRO A 420 -3.42 15.34 33.17
C PRO A 420 -4.22 14.08 32.81
N ILE A 421 -3.68 12.89 33.11
CA ILE A 421 -4.35 11.61 32.77
C ILE A 421 -5.75 11.54 33.39
N SER A 422 -5.92 12.06 34.60
CA SER A 422 -7.21 12.15 35.29
C SER A 422 -8.24 12.99 34.52
N GLN A 423 -7.78 13.99 33.76
CA GLN A 423 -8.62 14.80 32.87
C GLN A 423 -8.85 14.10 31.53
N ALA A 424 -7.83 13.48 30.95
CA ALA A 424 -7.93 12.75 29.67
C ALA A 424 -8.91 11.57 29.73
N THR A 425 -8.98 10.92 30.90
CA THR A 425 -9.90 9.79 31.17
C THR A 425 -11.22 10.24 31.81
N LYS A 426 -11.41 11.55 32.03
CA LYS A 426 -12.62 12.08 32.66
C LYS A 426 -13.80 11.92 31.70
N ILE A 427 -14.85 11.29 32.20
CA ILE A 427 -16.13 11.23 31.50
C ILE A 427 -16.77 12.61 31.56
N ILE A 428 -16.68 13.35 30.46
CA ILE A 428 -17.40 14.62 30.31
C ILE A 428 -18.83 14.30 29.92
N LEU A 429 -19.71 14.25 30.91
CA LEU A 429 -21.14 14.28 30.65
C LEU A 429 -21.49 15.71 30.21
N TYR A 430 -21.93 15.89 28.97
CA TYR A 430 -22.70 17.07 28.61
C TYR A 430 -24.05 16.99 29.32
N THR A 431 -24.08 17.35 30.61
CA THR A 431 -25.33 17.75 31.25
C THR A 431 -25.72 19.07 30.63
N SER A 432 -26.86 19.15 29.95
CA SER A 432 -27.47 20.43 29.59
C SER A 432 -27.84 21.16 30.88
N ASN A 433 -26.89 21.88 31.47
CA ASN A 433 -27.14 22.67 32.65
C ASN A 433 -27.81 23.99 32.22
N LYS A 434 -29.14 24.02 32.35
CA LYS A 434 -29.84 25.25 32.74
C LYS A 434 -29.27 25.65 34.11
N GLN A 435 -28.42 26.67 34.12
CA GLN A 435 -27.89 27.26 35.35
C GLN A 435 -29.03 27.70 36.27
N LYS A 436 -28.98 27.28 37.53
CA LYS A 436 -29.64 27.94 38.66
C LYS A 436 -28.66 28.97 39.24
N ASN A 437 -29.03 30.25 39.17
CA ASN A 437 -28.65 31.25 40.18
C ASN A 437 -29.96 31.76 40.79
N GLY A 438 -30.02 31.87 42.12
CA GLY A 438 -31.21 32.25 42.89
C GLY A 438 -31.24 33.74 43.29
N GLY A 439 -32.47 34.22 43.56
CA GLY A 439 -32.87 35.51 44.19
C GLY A 439 -32.79 36.71 43.25
N GLU A 440 -33.78 37.58 43.03
CA GLU A 440 -35.04 37.93 43.71
C GLU A 440 -36.09 38.44 42.67
N HIS A 441 -37.27 38.81 43.16
CA HIS A 441 -38.59 38.96 42.52
C HIS A 441 -38.78 39.97 41.34
N GLU A 442 -39.89 39.71 40.62
CA GLU A 442 -40.76 40.63 39.86
C GLU A 442 -40.47 41.00 38.40
N THR A 443 -41.03 40.18 37.49
CA THR A 443 -42.19 40.48 36.60
C THR A 443 -42.09 39.60 35.36
N THR A 444 -43.08 38.73 35.16
CA THR A 444 -43.18 37.83 34.01
C THR A 444 -43.36 38.61 32.70
N PRO A 445 -42.46 38.48 31.70
CA PRO A 445 -42.83 38.73 30.31
C PRO A 445 -43.47 37.45 29.78
N GLN A 446 -44.71 37.57 29.31
CA GLN A 446 -45.44 36.48 28.67
C GLN A 446 -44.62 35.81 27.56
N PRO A 447 -44.74 34.49 27.36
CA PRO A 447 -44.06 33.80 26.28
C PRO A 447 -44.61 34.30 24.94
N ILE A 448 -43.71 34.84 24.11
CA ILE A 448 -43.98 35.14 22.71
C ILE A 448 -44.39 33.82 22.04
N LYS A 449 -45.66 33.76 21.60
CA LYS A 449 -46.24 32.65 20.83
C LYS A 449 -45.39 32.39 19.59
N ALA A 450 -44.62 31.30 19.59
CA ALA A 450 -44.02 30.76 18.38
C ALA A 450 -45.15 30.34 17.41
N LYS A 451 -45.10 30.87 16.18
CA LYS A 451 -46.06 30.60 15.11
C LYS A 451 -46.26 29.09 14.89
N ARG A 452 -47.48 28.61 15.13
CA ARG A 452 -48.02 27.31 14.68
C ARG A 452 -47.97 27.26 13.15
N GLY A 453 -46.94 26.65 12.57
CA GLY A 453 -46.88 26.40 11.13
C GLY A 453 -45.94 25.23 10.77
N GLY A 454 -44.73 25.20 11.32
CA GLY A 454 -43.70 24.21 10.96
C GLY A 454 -43.94 22.77 11.47
N ASN A 455 -44.72 22.59 12.54
CA ASN A 455 -44.92 21.27 13.15
C ASN A 455 -45.99 20.40 12.46
N MET A 456 -46.92 21.01 11.71
CA MET A 456 -47.89 20.26 10.91
C MET A 456 -47.24 19.74 9.62
N LEU A 457 -46.45 20.58 8.94
CA LEU A 457 -45.72 20.19 7.73
C LEU A 457 -44.77 19.00 7.98
N ARG A 458 -44.00 19.02 9.07
CA ARG A 458 -43.12 17.88 9.42
C ARG A 458 -43.88 16.59 9.67
N LYS A 459 -45.06 16.65 10.31
CA LYS A 459 -45.90 15.46 10.53
C LYS A 459 -46.49 14.95 9.21
N VAL A 460 -46.91 15.85 8.32
CA VAL A 460 -47.41 15.47 6.99
C VAL A 460 -46.31 14.81 6.17
N PHE A 461 -45.10 15.39 6.12
CA PHE A 461 -43.96 14.77 5.44
C PHE A 461 -43.59 13.41 6.02
N PHE A 462 -43.58 13.26 7.35
CA PHE A 462 -43.31 11.99 8.00
C PHE A 462 -44.30 10.89 7.58
N TRP A 463 -45.59 11.20 7.51
CA TRP A 463 -46.60 10.25 7.04
C TRP A 463 -46.49 9.94 5.55
N ILE A 464 -46.16 10.92 4.70
CA ILE A 464 -45.90 10.69 3.28
C ILE A 464 -44.71 9.75 3.09
N PHE A 465 -43.61 9.96 3.81
CA PHE A 465 -42.43 9.08 3.72
C PHE A 465 -42.72 7.65 4.20
N ILE A 466 -43.51 7.50 5.27
CA ILE A 466 -43.96 6.17 5.73
C ILE A 466 -44.82 5.48 4.67
N SER A 467 -45.75 6.20 4.04
CA SER A 467 -46.60 5.63 2.99
C SER A 467 -45.78 5.18 1.78
N ILE A 468 -44.82 5.99 1.33
CA ILE A 468 -43.92 5.62 0.23
C ILE A 468 -43.10 4.39 0.60
N PHE A 469 -42.53 4.35 1.82
CA PHE A 469 -41.76 3.21 2.30
C PHE A 469 -42.57 1.92 2.31
N ILE A 470 -43.82 1.96 2.79
CA ILE A 470 -44.70 0.77 2.82
C ILE A 470 -45.04 0.32 1.39
N ILE A 471 -45.37 1.24 0.48
CA ILE A 471 -45.67 0.90 -0.92
C ILE A 471 -44.46 0.27 -1.61
N SER A 472 -43.27 0.85 -1.43
CA SER A 472 -42.03 0.30 -2.00
C SER A 472 -41.69 -1.07 -1.39
N ALA A 473 -41.86 -1.26 -0.09
CA ALA A 473 -41.65 -2.56 0.56
C ALA A 473 -42.64 -3.62 0.08
N SER A 474 -43.92 -3.25 -0.10
CA SER A 474 -44.93 -4.15 -0.69
C SER A 474 -44.61 -4.52 -2.13
N TYR A 475 -44.14 -3.56 -2.94
CA TYR A 475 -43.71 -3.83 -4.32
C TYR A 475 -42.52 -4.80 -4.38
N LEU A 476 -41.52 -4.62 -3.50
CA LEU A 476 -40.40 -5.54 -3.36
C LEU A 476 -40.85 -6.95 -2.94
N GLY A 477 -41.82 -7.03 -2.02
CA GLY A 477 -42.41 -8.30 -1.59
C GLY A 477 -43.12 -9.04 -2.72
N VAL A 478 -43.91 -8.33 -3.53
CA VAL A 478 -44.57 -8.89 -4.72
C VAL A 478 -43.53 -9.36 -5.74
N TYR A 479 -42.48 -8.57 -5.97
CA TYR A 479 -41.41 -8.94 -6.89
C TYR A 479 -40.66 -10.19 -6.42
N ALA A 480 -40.32 -10.27 -5.12
CA ALA A 480 -39.68 -11.44 -4.53
C ALA A 480 -40.56 -12.69 -4.62
N PHE A 481 -41.87 -12.54 -4.39
CA PHE A 481 -42.83 -13.64 -4.49
C PHE A 481 -42.99 -14.13 -5.94
N ASN A 482 -43.08 -13.21 -6.90
CA ASN A 482 -43.13 -13.55 -8.33
C ASN A 482 -41.83 -14.21 -8.80
N SER A 483 -40.67 -13.74 -8.32
CA SER A 483 -39.37 -14.35 -8.59
C SER A 483 -39.32 -15.79 -8.06
N TYR A 484 -39.84 -16.03 -6.84
CA TYR A 484 -39.93 -17.37 -6.28
C TYR A 484 -40.86 -18.30 -7.10
N LYS A 485 -42.05 -17.82 -7.49
CA LYS A 485 -42.95 -18.58 -8.38
C LYS A 485 -42.33 -18.90 -9.74
N ASN A 486 -41.64 -17.92 -10.34
CA ASN A 486 -40.96 -18.11 -11.61
C ASN A 486 -39.83 -19.13 -11.51
N ARG A 487 -39.12 -19.16 -10.38
CA ARG A 487 -38.09 -20.17 -10.12
C ARG A 487 -38.68 -21.57 -9.99
N GLN A 488 -39.80 -21.73 -9.28
CA GLN A 488 -40.52 -23.02 -9.24
C GLN A 488 -41.01 -23.46 -10.62
N LEU A 489 -41.55 -22.55 -11.42
CA LEU A 489 -41.96 -22.84 -12.80
C LEU A 489 -40.77 -23.25 -13.68
N ALA A 490 -39.62 -22.58 -13.54
CA ALA A 490 -38.41 -22.92 -14.26
C ALA A 490 -37.83 -24.28 -13.83
N ASP A 491 -37.87 -24.58 -12.53
CA ASP A 491 -37.42 -25.87 -12.00
C ASP A 491 -38.35 -27.02 -12.45
N ASP A 492 -39.68 -26.81 -12.51
CA ASP A 492 -40.64 -27.78 -13.06
C ASP A 492 -40.41 -28.01 -14.56
N LEU A 493 -40.20 -26.94 -15.34
CA LEU A 493 -39.86 -27.01 -16.76
C LEU A 493 -38.53 -27.74 -16.99
N ASN A 494 -37.49 -27.46 -16.20
CA ASN A 494 -36.21 -28.15 -16.29
C ASN A 494 -36.33 -29.62 -15.89
N GLY A 495 -37.17 -29.94 -14.90
CA GLY A 495 -37.53 -31.32 -14.55
C GLY A 495 -38.15 -32.06 -15.74
N LYS A 496 -39.06 -31.40 -16.47
CA LYS A 496 -39.71 -31.95 -17.67
C LYS A 496 -38.81 -31.97 -18.91
N LEU A 497 -37.75 -31.16 -18.94
CA LEU A 497 -36.74 -31.13 -20.01
C LEU A 497 -35.52 -32.02 -19.70
N SER A 498 -35.54 -32.73 -18.56
CA SER A 498 -34.50 -33.71 -18.24
C SER A 498 -34.65 -34.96 -19.11
N GLU A 499 -33.54 -35.60 -19.47
CA GLU A 499 -33.57 -36.81 -20.30
C GLU A 499 -34.33 -37.93 -19.59
N SER A 500 -35.57 -38.19 -20.01
CA SER A 500 -36.33 -39.33 -19.51
C SER A 500 -35.75 -40.63 -20.08
N SER A 501 -35.64 -41.65 -19.24
CA SER A 501 -35.19 -42.99 -19.65
C SER A 501 -36.23 -43.74 -20.51
N SER A 502 -37.44 -43.22 -20.68
CA SER A 502 -38.54 -43.84 -21.42
C SER A 502 -39.18 -42.86 -22.42
N MET A 503 -39.10 -43.16 -23.72
CA MET A 503 -39.77 -42.41 -24.79
C MET A 503 -41.14 -43.01 -25.12
N PRO A 504 -42.16 -42.18 -25.41
CA PRO A 504 -43.41 -42.65 -25.99
C PRO A 504 -43.19 -43.33 -27.34
N ALA A 505 -43.96 -44.37 -27.65
CA ALA A 505 -43.79 -45.16 -28.88
C ALA A 505 -43.97 -44.35 -30.18
N ASP A 506 -44.77 -43.29 -30.14
CA ASP A 506 -45.10 -42.44 -31.29
C ASP A 506 -44.27 -41.14 -31.34
N TYR A 507 -43.12 -41.08 -30.65
CA TYR A 507 -42.23 -39.92 -30.66
C TYR A 507 -41.38 -39.86 -31.96
N PRO A 508 -41.39 -38.74 -32.71
CA PRO A 508 -40.60 -38.62 -33.94
C PRO A 508 -39.10 -38.80 -33.71
N GLN A 509 -38.41 -39.55 -34.58
CA GLN A 509 -36.97 -39.81 -34.44
C GLN A 509 -36.10 -38.57 -34.64
N ASP A 510 -36.59 -37.57 -35.37
CA ASP A 510 -35.83 -36.35 -35.68
C ASP A 510 -35.79 -35.34 -34.51
N TYR A 511 -36.53 -35.58 -33.42
CA TYR A 511 -36.68 -34.63 -32.32
C TYR A 511 -35.70 -34.93 -31.17
N LEU A 512 -35.19 -33.87 -30.52
CA LEU A 512 -34.24 -34.04 -29.40
C LEU A 512 -34.88 -34.79 -28.22
N LYS A 513 -34.14 -35.75 -27.64
CA LYS A 513 -34.65 -36.65 -26.58
C LYS A 513 -35.20 -35.92 -25.35
N LYS A 514 -34.60 -34.78 -25.01
CA LYS A 514 -34.97 -33.95 -23.87
C LYS A 514 -36.41 -33.41 -23.91
N PHE A 515 -37.09 -33.45 -25.06
CA PHE A 515 -38.48 -33.00 -25.20
C PHE A 515 -39.51 -34.13 -25.13
N ALA A 516 -39.08 -35.38 -24.92
CA ALA A 516 -39.98 -36.55 -24.92
C ALA A 516 -41.06 -36.47 -23.83
N SER A 517 -40.74 -35.96 -22.64
CA SER A 517 -41.72 -35.81 -21.55
C SER A 517 -42.76 -34.73 -21.84
N LEU A 518 -42.40 -33.66 -22.54
CA LEU A 518 -43.35 -32.63 -22.97
C LEU A 518 -44.30 -33.15 -24.05
N TYR A 519 -43.78 -33.95 -25.00
CA TYR A 519 -44.59 -34.60 -26.04
C TYR A 519 -45.58 -35.62 -25.45
N ALA A 520 -45.19 -36.32 -24.38
CA ALA A 520 -46.07 -37.25 -23.67
C ALA A 520 -47.27 -36.54 -23.01
N GLU A 521 -47.08 -35.31 -22.51
CA GLU A 521 -48.16 -34.53 -21.88
C GLU A 521 -49.08 -33.84 -22.89
N ASN A 522 -48.54 -33.35 -24.02
CA ASN A 522 -49.35 -32.70 -25.06
C ASN A 522 -48.85 -33.02 -26.48
N PRO A 523 -49.48 -33.97 -27.18
CA PRO A 523 -49.09 -34.38 -28.53
C PRO A 523 -49.24 -33.28 -29.60
N ASP A 524 -49.99 -32.20 -29.36
CA ASP A 524 -50.24 -31.14 -30.35
C ASP A 524 -49.00 -30.25 -30.60
N ILE A 525 -47.94 -30.39 -29.80
CA ILE A 525 -46.66 -29.69 -30.00
C ILE A 525 -45.81 -30.28 -31.15
N LYS A 526 -46.35 -31.28 -31.87
CA LYS A 526 -45.75 -32.04 -32.99
C LYS A 526 -45.23 -31.22 -34.19
N GLY A 527 -45.31 -29.89 -34.14
CA GLY A 527 -44.73 -28.99 -35.16
C GLY A 527 -43.89 -27.84 -34.62
N TRP A 528 -43.70 -27.74 -33.29
CA TRP A 528 -43.02 -26.62 -32.64
C TRP A 528 -41.62 -26.97 -32.12
N ILE A 529 -41.25 -28.24 -32.16
CA ILE A 529 -40.02 -28.78 -31.52
C ILE A 529 -39.08 -29.44 -32.54
N SER A 530 -39.24 -29.10 -33.82
CA SER A 530 -38.30 -29.45 -34.90
C SER A 530 -36.98 -28.69 -34.79
#